data_AF-A0A2A5E3K0-F1
#
_entry.id   AF-A0A2A5E3K0-F1
#
_cell.length_a   1.000
_cell.length_b   1.000
_cell.length_c   1.000
_cell.angle_alpha   90.00
_cell.angle_beta   90.00
_cell.angle_gamma   90.00
#
_symmetry.space_group_name_H-M   'P 1'
#
loop_
_entity.id
_entity.type
_entity.pdbx_description
1 polymer ?
#
loop_
_entity_poly.entity_id
_entity_poly.type
_entity_poly.pdbx_seq_one_letter_code
_entity_poly.pdbx_strand_id
1 'polypeptide(L)'
;MKFFINTFISLIQLLKENKVFFKYELIFFIYGLGFMILLPINVFLFVDHFNMSYKEITFAQIICFNLGLIMFSSFAGRIFDHYKVVKATGIYFLSLAFYPALLLFALVVHSKSSVFIAFFIYGVAMSGVVQSWMLSSIKFSGDKDSSTFMGIHVTAVGIRSIIGPSIGVLIAKQLSMISVFAIAIGLFLTAGYLMFKLKLSPSLSKSI
;
A
#
# COMPACT_ATOMS: atom_id res chain seq x y z
N MET A 1 -16.04 -16.83 -22.92
CA MET A 1 -16.88 -16.26 -21.84
C MET A 1 -17.06 -17.19 -20.63
N LYS A 2 -17.42 -18.47 -20.81
CA LYS A 2 -17.58 -19.43 -19.68
C LYS A 2 -16.33 -19.66 -18.82
N PHE A 3 -15.13 -19.66 -19.43
CA PHE A 3 -13.86 -19.77 -18.70
C PHE A 3 -13.68 -18.65 -17.67
N PHE A 4 -13.82 -17.38 -18.08
CA PHE A 4 -13.69 -16.22 -17.20
C PHE A 4 -14.71 -16.21 -16.06
N ILE A 5 -15.96 -16.60 -16.33
CA ILE A 5 -17.02 -16.67 -15.31
C ILE A 5 -16.68 -17.73 -14.27
N ASN A 6 -16.25 -18.92 -14.72
CA ASN A 6 -15.86 -20.00 -13.82
C ASN A 6 -14.63 -19.62 -12.97
N THR A 7 -13.65 -18.92 -13.55
CA THR A 7 -12.52 -18.37 -12.79
C THR A 7 -12.99 -17.39 -11.72
N PHE A 8 -13.89 -16.46 -12.04
CA PHE A 8 -14.43 -15.51 -11.06
C PHE A 8 -15.19 -16.18 -9.91
N ILE A 9 -16.00 -17.19 -10.21
CA ILE A 9 -16.73 -17.96 -9.19
C ILE A 9 -15.74 -18.69 -8.28
N SER A 10 -14.70 -19.31 -8.85
CA SER A 10 -13.63 -19.98 -8.08
C SER A 10 -12.85 -19.02 -7.19
N LEU A 11 -12.57 -17.78 -7.65
CA LEU A 11 -11.91 -16.75 -6.84
C LEU A 11 -12.78 -16.34 -5.63
N ILE A 12 -14.08 -16.12 -5.84
CA ILE A 12 -15.03 -15.78 -4.78
C ILE A 12 -15.17 -16.94 -3.79
N GLN A 13 -15.21 -18.19 -4.28
CA GLN A 13 -15.28 -19.36 -3.43
C GLN A 13 -14.01 -19.53 -2.60
N LEU A 14 -12.83 -19.31 -3.18
CA LEU A 14 -11.55 -19.36 -2.46
C LEU A 14 -11.46 -18.32 -1.33
N LEU A 15 -11.99 -17.11 -1.56
CA LEU A 15 -12.11 -16.09 -0.51
C LEU A 15 -13.05 -16.52 0.63
N LYS A 16 -14.15 -17.23 0.32
CA LYS A 16 -15.07 -17.76 1.34
C LYS A 16 -14.47 -18.90 2.15
N GLU A 17 -13.68 -19.76 1.50
CA GLU A 17 -12.99 -20.89 2.13
C GLU A 17 -11.85 -20.43 3.04
N ASN A 18 -11.02 -19.49 2.59
CA ASN A 18 -9.89 -18.99 3.36
C ASN A 18 -10.21 -17.64 4.03
N LYS A 19 -10.97 -17.70 5.14
CA LYS A 19 -11.36 -16.50 5.92
C LYS A 19 -10.18 -15.67 6.41
N VAL A 20 -9.01 -16.28 6.65
CA VAL A 20 -7.80 -15.55 7.10
C VAL A 20 -7.21 -14.77 5.93
N PHE A 21 -7.09 -15.39 4.76
CA PHE A 21 -6.65 -14.72 3.54
C PHE A 21 -7.59 -13.60 3.12
N PHE A 22 -8.91 -13.82 3.17
CA PHE A 22 -9.88 -12.75 2.88
C PHE A 22 -9.72 -11.54 3.82
N LYS A 23 -9.52 -11.77 5.12
CA LYS A 23 -9.24 -10.68 6.07
C LYS A 23 -7.92 -9.98 5.77
N TYR A 24 -6.87 -10.74 5.43
CA TYR A 24 -5.58 -10.19 5.02
C TYR A 24 -5.74 -9.26 3.80
N GLU A 25 -6.40 -9.73 2.74
CA GLU A 25 -6.66 -8.96 1.53
C GLU A 25 -7.55 -7.74 1.79
N LEU A 26 -8.55 -7.85 2.66
CA LEU A 26 -9.38 -6.70 3.05
C LEU A 26 -8.55 -5.62 3.74
N ILE A 27 -7.64 -6.01 4.64
CA ILE A 27 -6.72 -5.06 5.30
C ILE A 27 -5.76 -4.45 4.26
N PHE A 28 -5.27 -5.26 3.32
CA PHE A 28 -4.46 -4.80 2.20
C PHE A 28 -5.23 -3.81 1.30
N PHE A 29 -6.52 -4.03 1.13
CA PHE A 29 -7.41 -3.15 0.38
C PHE A 29 -7.57 -1.79 1.08
N ILE A 30 -7.74 -1.78 2.42
CA ILE A 30 -7.81 -0.55 3.23
C ILE A 30 -6.53 0.27 3.07
N TYR A 31 -5.36 -0.36 3.23
CA TYR A 31 -4.07 0.25 2.93
C TYR A 31 -4.06 0.83 1.51
N GLY A 32 -4.44 0.02 0.53
CA GLY A 32 -4.41 0.40 -0.88
C GLY A 32 -5.31 1.58 -1.20
N LEU A 33 -6.47 1.69 -0.57
CA LEU A 33 -7.34 2.87 -0.71
C LEU A 33 -6.64 4.13 -0.22
N GLY A 34 -5.97 4.08 0.94
CA GLY A 34 -5.18 5.19 1.46
C GLY A 34 -4.08 5.63 0.49
N PHE A 35 -3.48 4.69 -0.23
CA PHE A 35 -2.51 5.01 -1.28
C PHE A 35 -3.17 5.63 -2.52
N MET A 36 -4.28 5.05 -3.01
CA MET A 36 -4.92 5.49 -4.25
C MET A 36 -5.53 6.89 -4.16
N ILE A 37 -6.04 7.30 -3.00
CA ILE A 37 -6.56 8.66 -2.80
C ILE A 37 -5.46 9.73 -2.88
N LEU A 38 -4.20 9.37 -2.61
CA LEU A 38 -3.07 10.30 -2.65
C LEU A 38 -2.56 10.58 -4.06
N LEU A 39 -2.78 9.67 -5.02
CA LEU A 39 -2.27 9.80 -6.38
C LEU A 39 -2.62 11.15 -7.05
N PRO A 40 -3.90 11.56 -7.14
CA PRO A 40 -4.25 12.86 -7.72
C PRO A 40 -3.80 14.03 -6.85
N ILE A 41 -3.79 13.85 -5.53
CA ILE A 41 -3.47 14.91 -4.58
C ILE A 41 -2.00 15.28 -4.61
N ASN A 42 -1.13 14.31 -4.83
CA ASN A 42 0.29 14.55 -5.06
C ASN A 42 0.50 15.47 -6.28
N VAL A 43 -0.24 15.27 -7.37
CA VAL A 43 -0.15 16.12 -8.56
C VAL A 43 -0.59 17.55 -8.23
N PHE A 44 -1.73 17.73 -7.55
CA PHE A 44 -2.19 19.05 -7.12
C PHE A 44 -1.20 19.73 -6.17
N LEU A 45 -0.58 18.98 -5.26
CA LEU A 45 0.44 19.50 -4.36
C LEU A 45 1.67 20.02 -5.14
N PHE A 46 2.16 19.26 -6.12
CA PHE A 46 3.38 19.66 -6.84
C PHE A 46 3.14 20.79 -7.83
N VAL A 47 2.04 20.71 -8.59
CA VAL A 47 1.76 21.65 -9.68
C VAL A 47 1.09 22.91 -9.14
N ASP A 48 -0.02 22.76 -8.41
CA ASP A 48 -0.84 23.91 -8.02
C ASP A 48 -0.31 24.63 -6.76
N HIS A 49 0.21 23.87 -5.77
CA HIS A 49 0.69 24.47 -4.52
C HIS A 49 2.16 24.88 -4.57
N PHE A 50 3.05 23.98 -5.02
CA PHE A 50 4.49 24.25 -5.03
C PHE A 50 5.02 24.78 -6.37
N ASN A 51 4.24 24.73 -7.45
CA ASN A 51 4.68 25.08 -8.80
C ASN A 51 6.05 24.46 -9.14
N MET A 52 6.19 23.17 -8.88
CA MET A 52 7.40 22.40 -9.15
C MET A 52 7.54 22.16 -10.65
N SER A 53 8.77 22.29 -11.14
CA SER A 53 9.12 21.90 -12.50
C SER A 53 9.01 20.39 -12.70
N TYR A 54 8.80 19.94 -13.94
CA TYR A 54 8.83 18.52 -14.29
C TYR A 54 10.12 17.82 -13.85
N LYS A 55 11.25 18.53 -13.82
CA LYS A 55 12.54 18.00 -13.34
C LYS A 55 12.49 17.70 -11.83
N GLU A 56 11.99 18.63 -11.02
CA GLU A 56 11.86 18.44 -9.58
C GLU A 56 10.86 17.33 -9.24
N ILE A 57 9.72 17.28 -9.94
CA ILE A 57 8.72 16.22 -9.77
C ILE A 57 9.32 14.85 -10.07
N THR A 58 9.99 14.73 -11.22
CA THR A 58 10.66 13.48 -11.62
C THR A 58 11.74 13.08 -10.62
N PHE A 59 12.53 14.06 -10.16
CA PHE A 59 13.57 13.82 -9.16
C PHE A 59 12.98 13.28 -7.85
N ALA A 60 11.89 13.86 -7.34
CA ALA A 60 11.20 13.35 -6.16
C ALA A 60 10.57 11.96 -6.39
N GLN A 61 9.70 11.83 -7.39
CA GLN A 61 8.88 10.63 -7.60
C GLN A 61 9.68 9.42 -8.07
N ILE A 62 10.75 9.63 -8.82
CA ILE A 62 11.55 8.55 -9.39
C ILE A 62 12.85 8.40 -8.63
N ILE A 63 13.70 9.45 -8.57
CA ILE A 63 15.05 9.32 -8.03
C ILE A 63 15.02 9.13 -6.51
N CYS A 64 14.41 10.04 -5.75
CA CYS A 64 14.36 9.92 -4.29
C CYS A 64 13.64 8.64 -3.84
N PHE A 65 12.51 8.31 -4.48
CA PHE A 65 11.79 7.07 -4.24
C PHE A 65 12.64 5.82 -4.47
N ASN A 66 13.27 5.68 -5.65
CA ASN A 66 14.06 4.49 -5.95
C ASN A 66 15.31 4.39 -5.09
N LEU A 67 15.94 5.52 -4.71
CA LEU A 67 17.04 5.51 -3.75
C LEU A 67 16.61 4.90 -2.42
N GLY A 68 15.49 5.35 -1.86
CA GLY A 68 14.93 4.78 -0.63
C GLY A 68 14.60 3.29 -0.78
N LEU A 69 13.96 2.92 -1.90
CA LEU A 69 13.57 1.56 -2.21
C LEU A 69 14.78 0.60 -2.28
N ILE A 70 15.80 0.96 -3.08
CA ILE A 70 16.99 0.13 -3.32
C ILE A 70 17.78 -0.01 -2.02
N MET A 71 18.07 1.09 -1.33
CA MET A 71 18.86 1.07 -0.10
C MET A 71 18.24 0.19 0.99
N PHE A 72 16.91 0.16 1.08
CA PHE A 72 16.20 -0.58 2.14
C PHE A 72 15.61 -1.91 1.70
N SER A 73 15.64 -2.27 0.42
CA SER A 73 15.17 -3.57 -0.08
C SER A 73 15.87 -4.76 0.59
N SER A 74 17.20 -4.70 0.74
CA SER A 74 17.99 -5.73 1.46
C SER A 74 17.63 -5.81 2.93
N PHE A 75 17.35 -4.66 3.56
CA PHE A 75 16.92 -4.62 4.96
C PHE A 75 15.50 -5.18 5.12
N ALA A 76 14.63 -4.94 4.14
CA ALA A 76 13.28 -5.45 4.15
C ALA A 76 13.22 -6.96 4.10
N GLY A 77 14.06 -7.61 3.28
CA GLY A 77 14.21 -9.07 3.27
C GLY A 77 14.45 -9.63 4.67
N ARG A 78 15.39 -9.05 5.42
CA ARG A 78 15.71 -9.48 6.79
C ARG A 78 14.50 -9.38 7.74
N ILE A 79 13.66 -8.36 7.60
CA ILE A 79 12.44 -8.24 8.43
C ILE A 79 11.47 -9.38 8.13
N PHE A 80 11.30 -9.77 6.86
CA PHE A 80 10.46 -10.92 6.51
C PHE A 80 11.05 -12.26 6.93
N ASP A 81 12.38 -12.37 7.05
CA ASP A 81 13.05 -13.57 7.56
C ASP A 81 12.83 -13.75 9.08
N HIS A 82 12.74 -12.65 9.83
CA HIS A 82 12.59 -12.71 11.29
C HIS A 82 11.15 -12.62 11.80
N TYR A 83 10.24 -12.03 11.02
CA TYR A 83 8.85 -11.82 11.41
C TYR A 83 7.88 -12.57 10.49
N LYS A 84 6.79 -13.08 11.07
CA LYS A 84 5.67 -13.62 10.28
C LYS A 84 5.21 -12.58 9.25
N VAL A 85 4.99 -12.99 8.00
CA VAL A 85 4.59 -12.12 6.87
C VAL A 85 3.52 -11.09 7.24
N VAL A 86 2.49 -11.51 7.98
CA VAL A 86 1.41 -10.61 8.42
C VAL A 86 1.92 -9.47 9.31
N LYS A 87 2.79 -9.77 10.29
CA LYS A 87 3.36 -8.75 11.19
C LYS A 87 4.33 -7.84 10.43
N ALA A 88 5.18 -8.41 9.59
CA ALA A 88 6.09 -7.64 8.73
C ALA A 88 5.29 -6.67 7.84
N THR A 89 4.22 -7.15 7.18
CA THR A 89 3.30 -6.31 6.38
C THR A 89 2.75 -5.16 7.22
N GLY A 90 2.31 -5.44 8.46
CA GLY A 90 1.80 -4.43 9.39
C GLY A 90 2.82 -3.34 9.72
N ILE A 91 4.09 -3.69 9.95
CA ILE A 91 5.18 -2.73 10.18
C ILE A 91 5.29 -1.79 8.97
N TYR A 92 5.33 -2.32 7.75
CA TYR A 92 5.47 -1.50 6.55
C TYR A 92 4.26 -0.60 6.28
N PHE A 93 3.04 -1.05 6.61
CA PHE A 93 1.86 -0.20 6.52
C PHE A 93 1.91 0.96 7.52
N LEU A 94 2.35 0.72 8.76
CA LEU A 94 2.58 1.79 9.72
C LEU A 94 3.67 2.75 9.25
N SER A 95 4.78 2.22 8.74
CA SER A 95 5.87 3.03 8.18
C SER A 95 5.41 3.89 7.00
N LEU A 96 4.45 3.41 6.21
CA LEU A 96 3.91 4.21 5.10
C LEU A 96 3.10 5.41 5.59
N ALA A 97 2.59 5.43 6.83
CA ALA A 97 1.91 6.60 7.39
C ALA A 97 2.82 7.84 7.48
N PHE A 98 4.14 7.65 7.58
CA PHE A 98 5.09 8.76 7.58
C PHE A 98 5.13 9.50 6.23
N TYR A 99 4.84 8.84 5.12
CA TYR A 99 4.84 9.47 3.81
C TYR A 99 3.81 10.62 3.67
N PRO A 100 2.49 10.39 3.79
CA PRO A 100 1.51 11.46 3.75
C PRO A 100 1.65 12.43 4.93
N ALA A 101 2.19 12.00 6.08
CA ALA A 101 2.48 12.91 7.19
C ALA A 101 3.59 13.91 6.83
N LEU A 102 4.65 13.47 6.13
CA LEU A 102 5.72 14.36 5.65
C LEU A 102 5.24 15.27 4.52
N LEU A 103 4.33 14.80 3.65
CA LEU A 103 3.71 15.67 2.64
C LEU A 103 2.78 16.70 3.26
N LEU A 104 2.00 16.31 4.28
CA LEU A 104 1.18 17.23 5.05
C LEU A 104 2.04 18.26 5.78
N PHE A 105 3.16 17.82 6.37
CA PHE A 105 4.13 18.71 6.97
C PHE A 105 4.69 19.70 5.92
N ALA A 106 5.11 19.19 4.75
CA ALA A 106 5.61 20.01 3.65
C ALA A 106 4.59 21.09 3.25
N LEU A 107 3.31 20.72 3.15
CA LEU A 107 2.20 21.65 2.86
C LEU A 107 2.10 22.77 3.90
N VAL A 108 2.15 22.43 5.19
CA VAL A 108 2.02 23.39 6.30
C VAL A 108 3.22 24.31 6.43
N VAL A 109 4.44 23.79 6.28
CA VAL A 109 5.67 24.61 6.38
C VAL A 109 6.10 25.24 5.06
N HIS A 110 5.34 25.03 3.98
CA HIS A 110 5.63 25.50 2.64
C HIS A 110 7.05 25.13 2.14
N SER A 111 7.53 23.92 2.45
CA SER A 111 8.88 23.47 2.10
C SER A 111 8.87 22.42 0.98
N LYS A 112 9.41 22.79 -0.19
CA LYS A 112 9.67 21.86 -1.30
C LYS A 112 10.66 20.76 -0.90
N SER A 113 11.65 21.09 -0.08
CA SER A 113 12.68 20.15 0.38
C SER A 113 12.08 18.93 1.09
N SER A 114 11.03 19.16 1.87
CA SER A 114 10.30 18.11 2.60
C SER A 114 9.60 17.11 1.66
N VAL A 115 9.24 17.52 0.43
CA VAL A 115 8.65 16.61 -0.57
C VAL A 115 9.67 15.55 -0.99
N PHE A 116 10.93 15.92 -1.25
CA PHE A 116 11.97 14.95 -1.63
C PHE A 116 12.23 13.92 -0.52
N ILE A 117 12.26 14.39 0.74
CA ILE A 117 12.39 13.52 1.92
C ILE A 117 11.18 12.59 2.04
N ALA A 118 9.96 13.10 1.82
CA ALA A 118 8.75 12.29 1.84
C ALA A 118 8.80 11.15 0.82
N PHE A 119 9.26 11.42 -0.41
CA PHE A 119 9.39 10.37 -1.43
C PHE A 119 10.50 9.37 -1.13
N PHE A 120 11.61 9.80 -0.53
CA PHE A 120 12.64 8.87 -0.06
C PHE A 120 12.07 7.91 1.00
N ILE A 121 11.38 8.44 2.02
CA ILE A 121 10.73 7.63 3.07
C ILE A 121 9.63 6.74 2.49
N TYR A 122 8.89 7.23 1.50
CA TYR A 122 7.94 6.42 0.74
C TYR A 122 8.62 5.22 0.07
N GLY A 123 9.77 5.41 -0.56
CA GLY A 123 10.60 4.33 -1.10
C GLY A 123 11.01 3.31 -0.06
N VAL A 124 11.50 3.78 1.09
CA VAL A 124 11.88 2.91 2.23
C VAL A 124 10.70 2.05 2.68
N ALA A 125 9.53 2.64 2.89
CA ALA A 125 8.35 1.90 3.32
C ALA A 125 7.82 0.95 2.23
N MET A 126 7.85 1.36 0.95
CA MET A 126 7.43 0.52 -0.17
C MET A 126 8.33 -0.71 -0.37
N SER A 127 9.58 -0.65 0.06
CA SER A 127 10.51 -1.79 -0.05
C SER A 127 9.95 -3.06 0.58
N GLY A 128 9.26 -2.96 1.72
CA GLY A 128 8.62 -4.11 2.35
C GLY A 128 7.17 -4.35 1.92
N VAL A 129 6.46 -3.33 1.45
CA VAL A 129 5.10 -3.52 0.90
C VAL A 129 5.16 -4.39 -0.35
N VAL A 130 6.10 -4.12 -1.27
CA VAL A 130 6.26 -4.93 -2.49
C VAL A 130 6.59 -6.38 -2.15
N GLN A 131 7.42 -6.62 -1.14
CA GLN A 131 7.71 -7.98 -0.67
C GLN A 131 6.49 -8.64 -0.04
N SER A 132 5.65 -7.87 0.67
CA SER A 132 4.40 -8.37 1.22
C SER A 132 3.48 -8.91 0.11
N TRP A 133 3.43 -8.25 -1.06
CA TRP A 133 2.61 -8.70 -2.20
C TRP A 133 3.04 -10.09 -2.68
N MET A 134 4.35 -10.27 -2.87
CA MET A 134 4.89 -11.52 -3.38
C MET A 134 4.87 -12.65 -2.35
N LEU A 135 5.28 -12.37 -1.11
CA LEU A 135 5.39 -13.40 -0.08
C LEU A 135 4.02 -13.82 0.46
N SER A 136 3.02 -12.93 0.47
CA SER A 136 1.68 -13.28 0.93
C SER A 136 1.00 -14.29 0.01
N SER A 137 1.09 -14.15 -1.31
CA SER A 137 0.48 -15.10 -2.25
C SER A 137 1.07 -16.50 -2.08
N ILE A 138 2.40 -16.60 -1.96
CA ILE A 138 3.11 -17.86 -1.70
C ILE A 138 2.70 -18.45 -0.33
N LYS A 139 2.63 -17.61 0.70
CA LYS A 139 2.32 -18.05 2.06
C LYS A 139 0.90 -18.59 2.19
N PHE A 140 -0.08 -17.91 1.59
CA PHE A 140 -1.49 -18.27 1.70
C PHE A 140 -1.91 -19.37 0.72
N SER A 141 -1.15 -19.58 -0.35
CA SER A 141 -1.42 -20.65 -1.29
C SER A 141 -1.15 -22.04 -0.71
N GLY A 142 -0.11 -22.18 0.12
CA GLY A 142 0.30 -23.50 0.60
C GLY A 142 0.56 -24.42 -0.59
N ASP A 143 -0.14 -25.56 -0.63
CA ASP A 143 -0.04 -26.52 -1.75
C ASP A 143 -0.90 -26.13 -2.98
N LYS A 144 -1.72 -25.09 -2.88
CA LYS A 144 -2.50 -24.55 -4.01
C LYS A 144 -1.61 -23.64 -4.88
N ASP A 145 -2.07 -23.37 -6.10
CA ASP A 145 -1.38 -22.46 -7.01
C ASP A 145 -1.37 -21.01 -6.49
N SER A 146 -0.17 -20.47 -6.26
CA SER A 146 0.05 -19.09 -5.78
C SER A 146 -0.37 -18.03 -6.78
N SER A 147 -0.43 -18.37 -8.08
CA SER A 147 -0.89 -17.47 -9.14
C SER A 147 -2.36 -17.08 -8.94
N THR A 148 -3.18 -17.98 -8.40
CA THR A 148 -4.59 -17.73 -8.12
C THR A 148 -4.75 -16.69 -7.00
N PHE A 149 -3.93 -16.78 -5.94
CA PHE A 149 -3.94 -15.82 -4.83
C PHE A 149 -3.45 -14.44 -5.29
N MET A 150 -2.39 -14.41 -6.10
CA MET A 150 -1.93 -13.17 -6.73
C MET A 150 -3.00 -12.56 -7.64
N GLY A 151 -3.73 -13.38 -8.40
CA GLY A 151 -4.83 -12.93 -9.26
C GLY A 151 -5.96 -12.24 -8.47
N ILE A 152 -6.32 -12.76 -7.29
CA ILE A 152 -7.26 -12.11 -6.37
C ILE A 152 -6.73 -10.75 -5.94
N HIS A 153 -5.48 -10.71 -5.48
CA HIS A 153 -4.85 -9.47 -5.02
C HIS A 153 -4.85 -8.40 -6.12
N VAL A 154 -4.34 -8.73 -7.31
CA VAL A 154 -4.26 -7.81 -8.45
C VAL A 154 -5.66 -7.36 -8.92
N THR A 155 -6.66 -8.24 -8.85
CA THR A 155 -8.06 -7.84 -9.13
C THR A 155 -8.54 -6.79 -8.13
N ALA A 156 -8.27 -6.99 -6.83
CA ALA A 156 -8.60 -6.03 -5.79
C ALA A 156 -7.86 -4.70 -5.99
N VAL A 157 -6.59 -4.76 -6.42
CA VAL A 157 -5.78 -3.59 -6.81
C VAL A 157 -6.45 -2.84 -7.96
N GLY A 158 -6.91 -3.54 -9.01
CA GLY A 158 -7.62 -2.93 -10.13
C GLY A 158 -8.88 -2.19 -9.70
N ILE A 159 -9.72 -2.83 -8.88
CA ILE A 159 -10.96 -2.23 -8.36
C ILE A 159 -10.65 -0.95 -7.56
N ARG A 160 -9.68 -0.99 -6.63
CA ARG A 160 -9.34 0.20 -5.83
C ARG A 160 -8.67 1.29 -6.67
N SER A 161 -7.94 0.96 -7.75
CA SER A 161 -7.34 1.96 -8.64
C SER A 161 -8.38 2.76 -9.42
N ILE A 162 -9.56 2.19 -9.67
CA ILE A 162 -10.69 2.89 -10.31
C ILE A 162 -11.37 3.83 -9.30
N ILE A 163 -11.60 3.33 -8.09
CA ILE A 163 -12.40 4.03 -7.08
C ILE A 163 -11.57 5.09 -6.33
N GLY A 164 -10.34 4.76 -5.96
CA GLY A 164 -9.51 5.55 -5.06
C GLY A 164 -9.19 6.95 -5.55
N PRO A 165 -8.68 7.18 -6.78
CA PRO A 165 -8.39 8.52 -7.26
C PRO A 165 -9.64 9.41 -7.28
N SER A 166 -10.79 8.86 -7.70
CA SER A 166 -12.08 9.56 -7.71
C SER A 166 -12.49 10.01 -6.31
N ILE A 167 -12.38 9.11 -5.32
CA ILE A 167 -12.63 9.44 -3.91
C ILE A 167 -11.66 10.52 -3.43
N GLY A 168 -10.37 10.42 -3.75
CA GLY A 168 -9.36 11.40 -3.35
C GLY A 168 -9.68 12.81 -3.85
N VAL A 169 -10.05 12.94 -5.13
CA VAL A 169 -10.46 14.22 -5.71
C VAL A 169 -11.75 14.74 -5.07
N LEU A 170 -12.75 13.88 -4.83
CA LEU A 170 -14.00 14.29 -4.19
C LEU A 170 -13.77 14.83 -2.78
N ILE A 171 -12.96 14.14 -1.97
CA ILE A 171 -12.59 14.59 -0.61
C ILE A 171 -11.85 15.93 -0.67
N ALA A 172 -10.88 16.07 -1.57
CA ALA A 172 -10.12 17.31 -1.70
C ALA A 172 -10.99 18.50 -2.11
N LYS A 173 -11.97 18.29 -3.00
CA LYS A 173 -12.91 19.33 -3.45
C LYS A 173 -13.93 19.72 -2.39
N GLN A 174 -14.46 18.76 -1.64
CA GLN A 174 -15.52 19.00 -0.66
C GLN A 174 -14.99 19.46 0.70
N LEU A 175 -13.80 19.01 1.08
CA LEU A 175 -13.20 19.31 2.37
C LEU A 175 -11.91 20.11 2.20
N SER A 176 -10.79 19.43 1.95
CA SER A 176 -9.49 20.05 1.70
C SER A 176 -8.45 19.01 1.31
N MET A 177 -7.31 19.47 0.80
CA MET A 177 -6.13 18.64 0.59
C MET A 177 -5.62 18.00 1.90
N ILE A 178 -5.65 18.77 3.00
CA ILE A 178 -5.23 18.32 4.34
C ILE A 178 -6.06 17.11 4.78
N SER A 179 -7.37 17.15 4.54
CA SER A 179 -8.29 16.05 4.87
C SER A 179 -7.92 14.76 4.14
N VAL A 180 -7.47 14.83 2.88
CA VAL A 180 -7.03 13.63 2.16
C VAL A 180 -5.78 13.03 2.78
N PHE A 181 -4.78 13.85 3.12
CA PHE A 181 -3.58 13.36 3.80
C PHE A 181 -3.91 12.74 5.16
N ALA A 182 -4.76 13.39 5.96
CA ALA A 182 -5.19 12.88 7.26
C ALA A 182 -5.94 11.54 7.14
N ILE A 183 -6.83 11.40 6.16
CA ILE A 183 -7.53 10.15 5.88
C ILE A 183 -6.56 9.05 5.44
N ALA A 184 -5.60 9.37 4.56
CA ALA A 184 -4.59 8.39 4.13
C ALA A 184 -3.73 7.89 5.30
N ILE A 185 -3.28 8.80 6.18
CA ILE A 185 -2.58 8.46 7.43
C ILE A 185 -3.44 7.52 8.28
N GLY A 186 -4.71 7.88 8.50
CA GLY A 186 -5.65 7.06 9.28
C GLY A 186 -5.86 5.67 8.69
N LEU A 187 -5.97 5.54 7.37
CA LEU A 187 -6.11 4.26 6.67
C LEU A 187 -4.84 3.41 6.79
N PHE A 188 -3.65 3.99 6.65
CA PHE A 188 -2.38 3.28 6.82
C PHE A 188 -2.17 2.79 8.27
N LEU A 189 -2.45 3.64 9.25
CA LEU A 189 -2.39 3.28 10.67
C LEU A 189 -3.38 2.17 11.01
N THR A 190 -4.62 2.30 10.53
CA THR A 190 -5.67 1.30 10.72
C THR A 190 -5.29 -0.03 10.07
N ALA A 191 -4.79 -0.01 8.83
CA ALA A 191 -4.36 -1.22 8.15
C ALA A 191 -3.19 -1.89 8.87
N GLY A 192 -2.18 -1.13 9.29
CA GLY A 192 -1.05 -1.65 10.07
C GLY A 192 -1.52 -2.28 11.38
N TYR A 193 -2.36 -1.60 12.14
CA TYR A 193 -2.94 -2.11 13.38
C TYR A 193 -3.75 -3.40 13.19
N LEU A 194 -4.61 -3.44 12.16
CA LEU A 194 -5.41 -4.61 11.85
C LEU A 194 -4.54 -5.80 11.43
N MET A 195 -3.43 -5.56 10.71
CA MET A 195 -2.45 -6.61 10.41
C MET A 195 -1.85 -7.20 11.69
N PHE A 196 -1.48 -6.39 12.68
CA PHE A 196 -0.98 -6.93 13.97
C PHE A 196 -2.03 -7.73 14.73
N LYS A 197 -3.31 -7.35 14.65
CA LYS A 197 -4.42 -8.08 15.27
C LYS A 197 -4.81 -9.35 14.51
N LEU A 198 -4.40 -9.51 13.26
CA LEU A 198 -4.77 -10.67 12.45
C LEU A 198 -4.04 -11.92 12.96
N LYS A 199 -4.81 -12.81 13.59
CA LYS A 199 -4.32 -14.11 14.05
C LYS A 199 -4.24 -15.09 12.88
N LEU A 200 -3.03 -15.56 12.58
CA LEU A 200 -2.81 -16.65 11.65
C LEU A 200 -3.24 -17.99 12.28
N SER A 201 -3.80 -18.88 11.46
CA SER A 201 -4.05 -20.28 11.85
C SER A 201 -2.72 -21.00 12.17
N PRO A 202 -2.68 -21.97 13.10
CA PRO A 202 -1.48 -22.73 13.44
C PRO A 202 -0.77 -23.39 12.25
N SER A 203 -1.51 -23.81 11.21
CA SER A 203 -0.94 -24.38 9.98
C SER A 203 -0.13 -23.36 9.17
N LEU A 204 -0.62 -22.11 9.09
CA LEU A 204 0.05 -20.99 8.42
C LEU A 204 1.15 -20.37 9.29
N SER A 205 1.22 -20.75 10.56
CA SER A 205 2.23 -20.25 11.50
C SER A 205 3.60 -20.91 11.36
N LYS A 206 3.69 -22.10 10.75
CA LYS A 206 4.91 -22.93 10.71
C LYS A 206 5.70 -22.83 9.38
N SER A 207 5.10 -22.28 8.32
CA SER A 207 5.66 -22.36 6.96
C SER A 207 6.47 -21.14 6.48
N ILE A 208 7.00 -20.32 7.38
CA ILE A 208 8.11 -19.37 7.11
C ILE A 208 8.96 -19.38 8.36
#